data_AF-A0A8T5R023-F1
#
_entry.id   AF-A0A8T5R023-F1
#
_cell.length_a   1.000
_cell.length_b   1.000
_cell.length_c   1.000
_cell.angle_alpha   90.00
_cell.angle_beta   90.00
_cell.angle_gamma   90.00
#
_symmetry.space_group_name_H-M   'P 1'
#
loop_
_entity.id
_entity.type
_entity.pdbx_description
1 polymer ?
#
loop_
_entity_poly.entity_id
_entity_poly.type
_entity_poly.pdbx_seq_one_letter_code
_entity_poly.pdbx_strand_id
1 'polypeptide(L)'
;MIFNQIILIIGLPGSGKTYLANQLNKNKEYIVVDDITSLSQLPQEGNIIICDVNFCDDRILKIAIDKLFSMYSSHNVRCIYFENNSKVASQNVKNRNDGRNVEGTIRRFEKIYNPPENALKIFET
;
A
#
# COMPACT_ATOMS: atom_id res chain seq x y z
N MET A 1 15.62 14.32 -17.52
CA MET A 1 15.48 14.43 -16.06
C MET A 1 15.08 13.08 -15.53
N ILE A 2 15.78 12.57 -14.51
CA ILE A 2 15.31 11.42 -13.74
C ILE A 2 14.40 12.01 -12.66
N PHE A 3 13.11 11.69 -12.70
CA PHE A 3 12.19 12.07 -11.65
C PHE A 3 12.24 11.00 -10.57
N ASN A 4 12.33 11.41 -9.31
CA ASN A 4 12.15 10.48 -8.19
C ASN A 4 10.69 10.00 -8.17
N GLN A 5 10.47 8.82 -7.62
CA GLN A 5 9.17 8.15 -7.68
C GLN A 5 8.63 7.82 -6.28
N ILE A 6 7.33 8.03 -6.10
CA ILE A 6 6.57 7.55 -4.95
C ILE A 6 5.55 6.53 -5.44
N ILE A 7 5.55 5.34 -4.83
CA ILE A 7 4.65 4.24 -5.16
C ILE A 7 3.77 3.98 -3.95
N LEU A 8 2.46 4.17 -4.10
CA LEU A 8 1.47 3.77 -3.11
C LEU A 8 0.98 2.38 -3.46
N ILE A 9 1.19 1.40 -2.59
CA ILE A 9 0.68 0.04 -2.75
C ILE A 9 -0.54 -0.13 -1.86
N ILE A 10 -1.68 -0.42 -2.48
CA ILE A 10 -3.01 -0.32 -1.87
C ILE A 10 -3.67 -1.69 -1.93
N GLY A 11 -4.29 -2.11 -0.83
CA GLY A 11 -4.97 -3.40 -0.75
C GLY A 11 -5.25 -3.82 0.69
N LEU A 12 -6.12 -4.81 0.85
CA LEU A 12 -6.48 -5.34 2.16
C LEU A 12 -5.28 -5.97 2.91
N PRO A 13 -5.35 -6.12 4.23
CA PRO A 13 -4.39 -6.95 4.97
C PRO A 13 -4.35 -8.37 4.38
N GLY A 14 -3.15 -8.88 4.07
CA GLY A 14 -2.99 -10.19 3.40
C GLY A 14 -3.05 -10.14 1.87
N SER A 15 -3.20 -8.99 1.23
CA SER A 15 -3.23 -8.88 -0.24
C SER A 15 -1.87 -9.09 -0.93
N GLY A 16 -0.76 -9.09 -0.17
CA GLY A 16 0.59 -9.20 -0.73
C GLY A 16 1.33 -7.87 -0.94
N LYS A 17 0.85 -6.75 -0.36
CA LYS A 17 1.50 -5.43 -0.44
C LYS A 17 2.99 -5.46 -0.10
N THR A 18 3.34 -5.94 1.10
CA THR A 18 4.73 -6.04 1.57
C THR A 18 5.57 -6.95 0.68
N TYR A 19 4.99 -8.05 0.16
CA TYR A 19 5.67 -8.92 -0.78
C TYR A 19 6.03 -8.16 -2.06
N LEU A 20 5.06 -7.45 -2.66
CA LEU A 20 5.30 -6.65 -3.86
C LEU A 20 6.30 -5.52 -3.61
N ALA A 21 6.21 -4.82 -2.47
CA ALA A 21 7.17 -3.79 -2.09
C ALA A 21 8.61 -4.33 -2.07
N ASN A 22 8.81 -5.50 -1.47
CA ASN A 22 10.11 -6.16 -1.42
C ASN A 22 10.58 -6.62 -2.81
N GLN A 23 9.67 -7.08 -3.68
CA GLN A 23 10.01 -7.43 -5.07
C GLN A 23 10.44 -6.20 -5.88
N LEU A 24 9.72 -5.08 -5.76
CA LEU A 24 10.06 -3.82 -6.42
C LEU A 24 11.36 -3.23 -5.87
N ASN A 25 11.66 -3.46 -4.59
CA ASN A 25 12.86 -2.96 -3.92
C ASN A 25 14.03 -3.95 -3.89
N LYS A 26 14.10 -4.92 -4.81
CA LYS A 26 15.20 -5.91 -4.89
C LYS A 26 16.59 -5.27 -4.99
N ASN A 27 16.70 -4.17 -5.73
CA ASN A 27 17.95 -3.43 -5.91
C ASN A 27 18.21 -2.39 -4.80
N LYS A 28 17.32 -2.29 -3.80
CA LYS A 28 17.40 -1.34 -2.67
C LYS A 28 17.43 0.14 -3.07
N GLU A 29 16.83 0.47 -4.21
CA GLU A 29 16.71 1.85 -4.72
C GLU A 29 15.57 2.64 -4.09
N TYR A 30 14.68 1.97 -3.36
CA TYR A 30 13.51 2.56 -2.69
C TYR A 30 13.63 2.46 -1.17
N ILE A 31 13.09 3.47 -0.50
CA ILE A 31 12.79 3.43 0.93
C ILE A 31 11.36 2.91 1.08
N VAL A 32 11.20 1.75 1.74
CA VAL A 32 9.90 1.14 1.98
C VAL A 32 9.39 1.59 3.34
N VAL A 33 8.18 2.17 3.36
CA VAL A 33 7.48 2.60 4.56
C VAL A 33 6.17 1.80 4.65
N ASP A 34 6.02 1.00 5.69
CA ASP A 34 4.82 0.18 5.93
C ASP A 34 4.04 0.77 7.12
N ASP A 35 2.72 0.82 7.02
CA ASP A 35 1.77 1.33 8.03
C ASP A 35 2.19 2.71 8.61
N ILE A 36 2.05 3.77 7.80
CA ILE A 36 2.40 5.13 8.20
C ILE A 36 1.46 5.62 9.30
N THR A 37 2.04 6.01 10.44
CA THR A 37 1.30 6.65 11.54
C THR A 37 1.60 8.14 11.65
N SER A 38 2.71 8.60 11.08
CA SER A 38 3.12 10.01 11.07
C SER A 38 3.89 10.37 9.80
N LEU A 39 3.69 11.60 9.29
CA LEU A 39 4.45 12.13 8.17
C LEU A 39 5.96 12.23 8.45
N SER A 40 6.36 12.31 9.72
CA SER A 40 7.78 12.32 10.10
C SER A 40 8.51 11.02 9.80
N GLN A 41 7.79 9.93 9.50
CA GLN A 41 8.37 8.66 9.07
C GLN A 41 8.75 8.66 7.58
N LEU A 42 8.30 9.66 6.82
CA LEU A 42 8.63 9.79 5.41
C LEU A 42 10.06 10.34 5.24
N PRO A 43 10.87 9.77 4.34
CA PRO A 43 12.22 10.26 4.07
C PRO A 43 12.17 11.62 3.35
N GLN A 44 13.17 12.48 3.54
CA GLN A 44 13.16 13.79 2.87
C GLN A 44 13.39 13.72 1.35
N GLU A 45 14.03 12.65 0.87
CA GLU A 45 14.41 12.48 -0.53
C GLU A 45 14.45 11.00 -0.95
N GLY A 46 14.71 10.76 -2.24
CA GLY A 46 14.83 9.42 -2.83
C GLY A 46 13.51 8.85 -3.35
N ASN A 47 13.56 7.60 -3.82
CA ASN A 47 12.37 6.87 -4.25
C ASN A 47 11.70 6.19 -3.06
N ILE A 48 10.37 6.23 -3.00
CA ILE A 48 9.59 5.81 -1.83
C ILE A 48 8.55 4.78 -2.26
N ILE A 49 8.39 3.72 -1.47
CA ILE A 49 7.25 2.81 -1.55
C ILE A 49 6.50 2.92 -0.23
N ILE A 50 5.20 3.21 -0.29
CA ILE A 50 4.35 3.30 0.90
C ILE A 50 3.28 2.22 0.80
N CYS A 51 3.22 1.37 1.83
CA CYS A 51 2.19 0.37 2.01
C CYS A 51 1.31 0.78 3.20
N ASP A 52 0.01 0.99 2.98
CA ASP A 52 -0.90 1.30 4.08
C ASP A 52 -2.31 0.78 3.79
N VAL A 53 -2.92 0.14 4.77
CA VAL A 53 -4.30 -0.35 4.63
C VAL A 53 -5.32 0.79 4.55
N ASN A 54 -5.05 1.92 5.18
CA ASN A 54 -5.95 3.08 5.20
C ASN A 54 -6.13 3.69 3.82
N PHE A 55 -5.23 3.45 2.87
CA PHE A 55 -5.39 3.84 1.46
C PHE A 55 -6.52 3.09 0.75
N CYS A 56 -7.14 2.09 1.38
CA CYS A 56 -8.38 1.50 0.89
C CYS A 56 -9.59 2.43 1.06
N ASP A 57 -9.49 3.51 1.84
CA ASP A 57 -10.46 4.60 1.88
C ASP A 57 -10.00 5.72 0.92
N ASP A 58 -10.73 5.92 -0.18
CA ASP A 58 -10.40 6.90 -1.22
C ASP A 58 -10.21 8.33 -0.67
N ARG A 59 -10.90 8.69 0.41
CA ARG A 59 -10.75 10.02 1.03
C ARG A 59 -9.37 10.14 1.68
N ILE A 60 -8.94 9.09 2.38
CA ILE A 60 -7.60 9.05 3.00
C ILE A 60 -6.53 9.02 1.91
N LEU A 61 -6.72 8.19 0.87
CA LEU A 61 -5.80 8.13 -0.26
C LEU A 61 -5.63 9.49 -0.94
N LYS A 62 -6.72 10.21 -1.22
CA LYS A 62 -6.68 11.55 -1.81
C LYS A 62 -5.91 12.53 -0.92
N ILE A 63 -6.21 12.57 0.37
CA ILE A 63 -5.49 13.43 1.34
C ILE A 63 -3.99 13.08 1.37
N ALA A 64 -3.65 11.79 1.32
CA ALA A 64 -2.27 11.34 1.30
C ALA A 64 -1.56 11.80 0.02
N ILE A 65 -2.18 11.63 -1.14
CA ILE A 65 -1.65 12.09 -2.44
C ILE A 65 -1.43 13.61 -2.44
N ASP A 66 -2.41 14.40 -1.98
CA ASP A 66 -2.31 15.86 -1.91
C ASP A 66 -1.13 16.29 -1.01
N LYS A 67 -0.96 15.63 0.15
CA LYS A 67 0.17 15.86 1.05
C LYS A 67 1.51 15.48 0.41
N LEU A 68 1.58 14.33 -0.25
CA LEU A 68 2.79 13.87 -0.93
C LEU A 68 3.19 14.83 -2.05
N PHE A 69 2.24 15.35 -2.84
CA PHE A 69 2.55 16.37 -3.84
C PHE A 69 3.07 17.67 -3.23
N SER A 70 2.57 18.07 -2.05
CA SER A 70 3.07 19.25 -1.36
C SER A 70 4.50 19.07 -0.81
N MET A 71 4.84 17.86 -0.35
CA MET A 71 6.15 17.54 0.22
C MET A 71 7.20 17.20 -0.84
N TYR A 72 6.77 16.60 -1.96
CA TYR A 72 7.62 16.03 -2.99
C TYR A 72 7.22 16.57 -4.37
N SER A 73 7.35 17.88 -4.56
CA SER A 73 6.89 18.57 -5.76
C SER A 73 7.56 18.12 -7.06
N SER A 74 8.74 17.48 -6.97
CA SER A 74 9.47 16.92 -8.10
C SER A 74 9.26 15.41 -8.30
N HIS A 75 8.51 14.74 -7.43
CA HIS A 75 8.29 13.30 -7.52
C HIS A 75 7.04 12.96 -8.34
N ASN A 76 7.10 11.85 -9.06
CA ASN A 76 5.91 11.25 -9.65
C ASN A 76 5.26 10.30 -8.64
N VAL A 77 3.98 10.52 -8.33
CA VAL A 77 3.19 9.63 -7.47
C VAL A 77 2.39 8.67 -8.35
N ARG A 78 2.59 7.35 -8.15
CA ARG A 78 1.77 6.30 -8.77
C ARG A 78 1.12 5.40 -7.73
N CYS A 79 -0.04 4.85 -8.07
CA CYS A 79 -0.75 3.88 -7.24
C CYS A 79 -0.71 2.49 -7.90
N ILE A 80 -0.50 1.46 -7.09
CA ILE A 80 -0.66 0.06 -7.45
C ILE A 80 -1.72 -0.53 -6.55
N TYR A 81 -2.80 -1.04 -7.14
CA TYR A 81 -3.93 -1.60 -6.42
C TYR A 81 -3.87 -3.13 -6.46
N PHE A 82 -4.24 -3.76 -5.36
CA PHE A 82 -4.69 -5.15 -5.34
C PHE A 82 -6.21 -5.21 -5.41
N GLU A 83 -6.75 -6.32 -5.90
CA GLU A 83 -8.19 -6.55 -5.92
C GLU A 83 -8.79 -6.56 -4.51
N ASN A 84 -10.09 -6.27 -4.43
CA ASN A 84 -10.86 -6.40 -3.20
C ASN A 84 -11.39 -7.83 -3.05
N ASN A 85 -10.53 -8.75 -2.62
CA ASN A 85 -10.89 -10.14 -2.37
C ASN A 85 -10.64 -10.51 -0.90
N SER A 86 -11.61 -10.19 -0.04
CA SER A 86 -11.50 -10.38 1.41
C SER A 86 -11.36 -11.84 1.84
N LYS A 87 -11.88 -12.79 1.06
CA LYS A 87 -11.76 -14.22 1.33
C LYS A 87 -10.31 -14.68 1.22
N VAL A 88 -9.65 -14.39 0.09
CA VAL A 88 -8.24 -14.75 -0.13
C VAL A 88 -7.35 -13.97 0.84
N ALA A 89 -7.61 -12.68 1.03
CA ALA A 89 -6.87 -11.84 1.98
C ALA A 89 -6.91 -12.42 3.41
N SER A 90 -8.09 -12.83 3.88
CA SER A 90 -8.26 -13.45 5.20
C SER A 90 -7.56 -14.80 5.30
N GLN A 91 -7.57 -15.60 4.24
CA GLN A 91 -6.87 -16.89 4.21
C GLN A 91 -5.36 -16.69 4.33
N ASN A 92 -4.80 -15.75 3.58
CA ASN A 92 -3.37 -15.42 3.64
C ASN A 92 -2.97 -14.95 5.05
N VAL A 93 -3.79 -14.10 5.68
CA VAL A 93 -3.54 -13.68 7.07
C VAL A 93 -3.49 -14.86 8.02
N LYS A 94 -4.42 -15.81 7.91
CA LYS A 94 -4.43 -17.04 8.73
C LYS A 94 -3.17 -17.89 8.47
N ASN A 95 -2.79 -18.05 7.21
CA ASN A 95 -1.63 -18.85 6.81
C ASN A 95 -0.30 -18.28 7.31
N ARG A 96 -0.19 -16.95 7.44
CA ARG A 96 1.02 -16.29 7.98
C ARG A 96 1.30 -16.62 9.44
N ASN A 97 0.27 -16.97 10.22
CA ASN A 97 0.37 -17.32 11.63
C ASN A 97 1.20 -16.34 12.48
N ASP A 98 1.12 -15.03 12.19
CA ASP A 98 1.94 -13.99 12.83
C ASP A 98 1.24 -13.31 14.02
N GLY A 99 0.11 -13.87 14.47
CA GLY A 99 -0.64 -13.41 15.63
C GLY A 99 -1.46 -12.14 15.42
N ARG A 100 -1.46 -11.53 14.23
CA ARG A 100 -2.23 -10.30 13.97
C ARG A 100 -3.72 -10.59 13.81
N ASN A 101 -4.54 -9.90 14.62
CA ASN A 101 -5.98 -9.88 14.44
C ASN A 101 -6.39 -8.70 13.54
N VAL A 102 -6.49 -8.96 12.23
CA VAL A 102 -6.90 -7.95 11.22
C VAL A 102 -8.27 -8.22 10.61
N GLU A 103 -9.05 -9.14 11.19
CA GLU A 103 -10.36 -9.50 10.66
C GLU A 103 -11.32 -8.30 10.65
N GLY A 104 -11.34 -7.51 11.73
CA GLY A 104 -12.13 -6.28 11.78
C GLY A 104 -11.71 -5.26 10.73
N THR A 105 -10.40 -5.14 10.46
CA THR A 105 -9.84 -4.27 9.43
C THR A 105 -10.27 -4.71 8.02
N ILE A 106 -10.17 -6.01 7.72
CA ILE A 106 -10.63 -6.57 6.45
C ILE A 106 -12.13 -6.32 6.26
N ARG A 107 -12.96 -6.67 7.25
CA ARG A 107 -14.42 -6.46 7.20
C ARG A 107 -14.83 -5.00 7.05
N ARG A 108 -14.03 -4.08 7.59
CA ARG A 108 -14.24 -2.64 7.44
C ARG A 108 -13.93 -2.21 6.01
N PHE A 109 -12.72 -2.51 5.53
CA PHE A 109 -12.25 -1.98 4.25
C PHE A 109 -12.85 -2.71 3.04
N GLU A 110 -13.23 -3.98 3.13
CA GLU A 110 -13.89 -4.69 2.00
C GLU A 110 -15.17 -4.00 1.52
N LYS A 111 -15.84 -3.25 2.39
CA LYS A 111 -17.11 -2.57 2.09
C LYS A 111 -16.93 -1.25 1.35
N ILE A 112 -15.77 -0.63 1.50
CA ILE A 112 -15.48 0.71 0.98
C ILE A 112 -14.38 0.71 -0.07
N TYR A 113 -13.58 -0.35 -0.12
CA TYR A 113 -12.46 -0.46 -1.05
C TYR A 113 -12.96 -0.81 -2.45
N ASN A 114 -12.82 0.14 -3.37
CA ASN A 114 -13.25 -0.03 -4.76
C ASN A 114 -12.06 0.16 -5.71
N PRO A 115 -11.14 -0.83 -5.78
CA PRO A 115 -9.99 -0.72 -6.67
C PRO A 115 -10.42 -0.71 -8.15
N PRO A 116 -9.59 -0.15 -9.05
CA PRO A 116 -9.88 -0.17 -10.48
C PRO A 116 -9.83 -1.60 -11.04
N GLU A 117 -10.47 -1.83 -12.20
CA GLU A 117 -10.58 -3.16 -12.82
C GLU A 117 -9.22 -3.81 -13.14
N ASN A 118 -8.18 -3.00 -13.36
CA ASN A 118 -6.81 -3.47 -13.64
C ASN A 118 -6.00 -3.75 -12.37
N ALA A 119 -6.63 -3.82 -11.20
CA ALA A 119 -5.96 -4.16 -9.95
C ALA A 119 -5.33 -5.57 -10.00
N LEU A 120 -4.20 -5.72 -9.31
CA LEU A 120 -3.47 -6.97 -9.22
C LEU A 120 -4.26 -8.00 -8.43
N LYS A 121 -4.25 -9.25 -8.89
CA LYS A 121 -4.82 -10.36 -8.11
C LYS A 121 -4.03 -10.57 -6.82
N ILE A 122 -4.71 -10.98 -5.76
CA ILE A 122 -4.05 -11.35 -4.52
C ILE A 122 -3.25 -12.64 -4.74
N PHE A 123 -2.01 -12.69 -4.28
CA PHE A 123 -1.21 -13.91 -4.29
C PHE A 123 -1.80 -14.91 -3.30
N GLU A 124 -2.14 -16.12 -3.74
CA GLU A 124 -2.51 -17.20 -2.83
C GLU A 124 -1.23 -17.82 -2.26
N THR A 125 -1.10 -17.82 -0.93
CA THR A 125 0.08 -18.34 -0.21
C THR A 125 -0.31 -19.36 0.84
#